data_AF-A0A419DSK1-F1
#
_entry.id   AF-A0A419DSK1-F1
#
_cell.length_a   1.000
_cell.length_b   1.000
_cell.length_c   1.000
_cell.angle_alpha   90.00
_cell.angle_beta   90.00
_cell.angle_gamma   90.00
#
_symmetry.space_group_name_H-M   'P 1'
#
loop_
_entity.id
_entity.type
_entity.pdbx_description
1 polymer ?
#
loop_
_entity_poly.entity_id
_entity_poly.type
_entity_poly.pdbx_seq_one_letter_code
_entity_poly.pdbx_strand_id
1 'polypeptide(L)' 'MKIKTFLLGFISVYLLLSVPAFLGIGSVIDWVPEATFTQKFTGIVIDGLTRHALIKSVLATIISLSVSLLFFRDRVRKRR' A
#
# COMPACT_ATOMS: atom_id res chain seq x y z
N MET A 1 11.56 18.10 4.05
CA MET A 1 10.48 17.09 4.23
C MET A 1 10.86 16.21 5.42
N LYS A 2 9.94 15.87 6.32
CA LYS A 2 10.25 14.92 7.40
C LYS A 2 10.19 13.51 6.85
N ILE A 3 11.28 12.74 6.94
CA ILE A 3 11.35 11.35 6.46
C ILE A 3 10.18 10.49 6.99
N LYS A 4 9.77 10.75 8.24
CA LYS A 4 8.63 10.08 8.89
C LYS A 4 7.30 10.30 8.16
N THR A 5 7.05 11.51 7.65
CA THR A 5 5.81 11.83 6.91
C THR A 5 5.77 11.13 5.56
N PHE A 6 6.91 11.09 4.87
CA PHE A 6 7.05 10.35 3.61
C PHE A 6 6.89 8.84 3.82
N LEU A 7 7.53 8.26 4.84
CA LEU A 7 7.42 6.83 5.15
C LEU A 7 5.99 6.45 5.51
N LEU A 8 5.33 7.24 6.35
CA LEU A 8 3.94 6.98 6.72
C LEU A 8 3.03 7.05 5.49
N GLY A 9 3.17 8.09 4.66
CA GLY A 9 2.41 8.23 3.41
C GLY A 9 2.68 7.10 2.43
N PHE A 10 3.93 6.66 2.31
CA PHE A 10 4.32 5.55 1.44
C PHE A 10 3.64 4.25 1.88
N ILE A 11 3.75 3.90 3.17
CA ILE A 11 3.13 2.69 3.73
C ILE A 11 1.61 2.74 3.55
N SER A 12 0.98 3.87 3.88
CA SER A 12 -0.48 4.02 3.74
C SER A 12 -0.95 3.85 2.30
N VAL A 13 -0.30 4.49 1.33
CA VAL A 13 -0.66 4.38 -0.10
C VAL A 13 -0.41 2.97 -0.60
N TYR A 14 0.72 2.35 -0.24
CA TYR A 14 1.04 0.99 -0.65
C TYR A 14 0.01 -0.03 -0.15
N LEU A 15 -0.40 0.08 1.12
CA LEU A 15 -1.44 -0.78 1.69
C LEU A 15 -2.79 -0.55 1.01
N LEU A 16 -3.13 0.71 0.71
CA LEU A 16 -4.36 1.06 0.00
C LEU A 16 -4.40 0.47 -1.41
N LEU A 17 -3.28 0.53 -2.14
CA LEU A 17 -3.14 -0.13 -3.45
C LEU A 17 -3.20 -1.65 -3.37
N SER A 18 -2.96 -2.24 -2.20
CA SER A 18 -3.02 -3.70 -1.98
C SER A 18 -4.42 -4.19 -1.57
N VAL A 19 -5.34 -3.28 -1.20
CA VAL A 19 -6.72 -3.61 -0.78
C VAL A 19 -7.48 -4.47 -1.80
N PRO A 20 -7.48 -4.17 -3.12
CA PRO A 20 -8.24 -4.99 -4.08
C PRO A 20 -7.78 -6.45 -4.10
N ALA A 21 -6.49 -6.69 -3.90
CA ALA A 21 -5.94 -8.04 -3.86
C ALA A 21 -6.21 -8.73 -2.50
N PHE A 22 -6.32 -7.97 -1.40
CA PHE A 22 -6.80 -8.50 -0.12
C PHE A 22 -8.26 -8.94 -0.14
N LEU A 23 -9.06 -8.51 -1.12
CA LEU A 23 -10.43 -9.00 -1.31
C LEU A 23 -10.48 -10.39 -1.97
N GLY A 24 -9.32 -11.02 -2.23
CA GLY A 24 -9.25 -12.38 -2.77
C GLY A 24 -9.63 -12.49 -4.25
N ILE A 25 -9.79 -11.37 -4.98
CA ILE A 25 -10.20 -11.38 -6.38
C ILE A 25 -9.13 -12.07 -7.24
N GLY A 26 -9.41 -13.31 -7.63
CA GLY A 26 -8.48 -14.16 -8.38
C GLY A 26 -7.39 -14.81 -7.54
N SER A 27 -7.59 -14.94 -6.22
CA SER A 27 -6.67 -15.66 -5.34
C SER A 27 -6.72 -17.17 -5.58
N VAL A 28 -5.57 -17.80 -5.78
CA VAL A 28 -5.49 -19.25 -6.05
C VAL A 28 -5.91 -20.07 -4.82
N ILE A 29 -5.71 -19.53 -3.61
CA ILE A 29 -5.96 -20.27 -2.37
C ILE A 29 -7.45 -20.46 -2.06
N ASP A 30 -8.32 -19.64 -2.66
CA ASP A 30 -9.77 -19.79 -2.50
C ASP A 30 -10.30 -21.05 -3.19
N TRP A 31 -9.60 -21.52 -4.24
CA TRP A 31 -9.94 -22.73 -4.99
C TRP A 31 -9.44 -24.02 -4.32
N VAL A 32 -8.66 -23.92 -3.24
CA VAL A 32 -8.15 -25.08 -2.50
C VAL A 32 -9.15 -25.46 -1.40
N PRO A 33 -9.87 -26.58 -1.53
CA PRO A 33 -10.89 -26.98 -0.56
C PRO A 33 -10.28 -27.43 0.78
N GLU A 34 -9.06 -27.97 0.79
CA GLU A 34 -8.38 -28.45 1.99
C GLU A 34 -7.70 -27.33 2.81
N ALA A 35 -7.62 -26.12 2.27
CA ALA A 35 -6.92 -25.02 2.94
C ALA A 35 -7.72 -24.50 4.14
N THR A 36 -7.06 -24.41 5.30
CA THR A 36 -7.67 -23.85 6.51
C THR A 36 -7.90 -22.35 6.36
N PHE A 37 -8.80 -21.79 7.17
CA PHE A 37 -9.08 -20.35 7.15
C PHE A 37 -7.82 -19.49 7.35
N THR A 38 -6.93 -19.91 8.27
CA THR A 38 -5.66 -19.22 8.52
C THR A 38 -4.71 -19.27 7.33
N GLN A 39 -4.66 -20.41 6.62
CA GLN A 39 -3.89 -20.55 5.39
C GLN A 39 -4.45 -19.65 4.28
N LYS A 40 -5.78 -19.62 4.10
CA LYS A 40 -6.44 -18.75 3.12
C LYS A 40 -6.17 -17.28 3.39
N PHE A 41 -6.36 -16.83 4.62
CA PHE A 41 -6.07 -15.46 5.03
C PHE A 41 -4.60 -15.10 4.78
N THR A 42 -3.66 -15.95 5.19
CA THR A 42 -2.23 -15.70 5.01
C THR A 42 -1.85 -15.65 3.53
N GLY A 43 -2.41 -16.55 2.70
CA GLY A 43 -2.21 -16.54 1.25
C GLY A 43 -2.72 -15.27 0.60
N ILE A 44 -3.93 -14.83 0.94
CA ILE A 44 -4.53 -13.59 0.43
C ILE A 44 -3.70 -12.36 0.83
N VAL A 45 -3.21 -12.30 2.07
CA VAL A 45 -2.37 -11.20 2.53
C VAL A 45 -1.02 -11.18 1.80
N ILE A 46 -0.35 -12.33 1.68
CA ILE A 46 0.94 -12.41 0.99
C ILE A 46 0.79 -12.06 -0.50
N ASP A 47 -0.21 -12.63 -1.18
CA ASP A 47 -0.47 -12.32 -2.59
C ASP A 47 -0.84 -10.84 -2.73
N GLY A 48 -1.70 -10.32 -1.87
CA GLY A 48 -2.09 -8.92 -1.89
C GLY A 48 -0.93 -7.94 -1.68
N LEU A 49 0.06 -8.28 -0.87
CA LEU A 49 1.28 -7.48 -0.68
C LEU A 49 2.27 -7.63 -1.83
N THR A 50 2.48 -8.84 -2.36
CA THR A 50 3.56 -9.14 -3.31
C THR A 50 3.17 -8.96 -4.77
N ARG A 51 1.90 -9.21 -5.11
CA ARG A 51 1.38 -9.07 -6.47
C ARG A 51 1.53 -7.63 -6.96
N HIS A 52 2.22 -7.47 -8.09
CA HIS A 52 2.57 -6.17 -8.68
C HIS A 52 3.33 -5.22 -7.72
N ALA A 53 4.13 -5.75 -6.79
CA ALA A 53 4.87 -4.96 -5.80
C ALA A 53 5.69 -3.81 -6.41
N LEU A 54 6.33 -4.03 -7.58
CA LEU A 54 7.10 -3.01 -8.28
C LEU A 54 6.24 -1.81 -8.71
N ILE A 55 5.07 -2.05 -9.28
CA ILE A 55 4.18 -0.97 -9.74
C ILE A 55 3.62 -0.24 -8.53
N LYS A 56 3.20 -0.98 -7.49
CA LYS A 56 2.67 -0.39 -6.25
C LYS A 56 3.71 0.45 -5.53
N SER A 57 4.98 0.02 -5.50
CA SER A 57 6.05 0.79 -4.87
C SER A 57 6.33 2.09 -5.62
N VAL A 58 6.43 2.05 -6.96
CA VAL A 58 6.60 3.26 -7.78
C VAL A 58 5.46 4.25 -7.56
N LEU A 59 4.21 3.79 -7.60
CA LEU A 59 3.04 4.65 -7.36
C LEU A 59 3.02 5.22 -5.93
N ALA A 60 3.29 4.38 -4.93
CA ALA A 60 3.36 4.82 -3.53
C ALA A 60 4.46 5.87 -3.32
N THR A 61 5.61 5.73 -3.98
CA THR A 61 6.68 6.73 -3.96
C THR A 61 6.22 8.05 -4.58
N ILE A 62 5.64 8.03 -5.78
CA ILE A 62 5.19 9.24 -6.49
C ILE A 62 4.13 9.98 -5.67
N ILE A 63 3.13 9.27 -5.18
CA ILE A 63 2.02 9.85 -4.40
C ILE A 63 2.55 10.39 -3.07
N SER A 64 3.33 9.61 -2.32
CA SER A 64 3.86 10.03 -1.03
C SER A 64 4.81 11.23 -1.15
N LEU A 65 5.62 11.27 -2.21
CA LEU A 65 6.50 12.41 -2.50
C LEU A 65 5.67 13.66 -2.80
N SER A 66 4.66 13.55 -3.66
CA SER A 66 3.76 14.65 -4.03
C SER A 66 3.04 15.23 -2.82
N VAL A 67 2.45 14.36 -1.98
CA VAL A 67 1.76 14.75 -0.75
C VAL A 67 2.74 15.45 0.21
N SER A 68 3.92 14.87 0.41
CA SER A 68 4.93 15.43 1.30
C SER A 68 5.44 16.81 0.84
N LEU A 69 5.53 17.04 -0.47
CA LEU A 69 5.93 18.33 -1.05
C LEU A 69 4.83 19.39 -0.86
N LEU A 70 3.56 19.04 -1.08
CA LEU A 70 2.42 19.93 -0.89
C LEU A 70 2.31 20.40 0.57
N PHE A 71 2.36 19.47 1.53
CA PHE A 71 2.32 19.80 2.96
C PHE A 71 3.50 20.67 3.40
N PHE A 72 4.69 20.49 2.81
CA PHE A 72 5.84 21.35 3.09
C PHE A 72 5.60 22.78 2.59
N ARG A 73 5.03 22.92 1.39
CA ARG A 73 4.71 24.23 0.78
C ARG A 73 3.66 25.00 1.57
N ASP A 74 2.61 24.34 2.05
CA ASP A 74 1.54 24.97 2.85
C ASP A 74 2.05 25.46 4.21
N ARG A 75 2.99 24.73 4.83
CA ARG A 75 3.63 25.12 6.09
C ARG A 75 4.52 26.36 5.95
N VAL A 76 5.18 26.53 4.80
CA VAL A 76 5.99 27.72 4.50
C VAL A 76 5.08 28.92 4.25
N ARG A 77 3.96 28.74 3.52
CA ARG A 77 3.02 29.83 3.22
C ARG A 77 2.29 30.36 4.46
N LYS A 78 1.96 29.51 5.43
CA LYS A 78 1.30 29.90 6.70
C LYS A 78 2.23 30.60 7.71
N ARG A 79 3.54 30.63 7.48
CA ARG A 79 4.53 31.26 8.38
C ARG A 79 4.99 32.65 7.94
N ARG A 80 4.55 33.13 6.77
CA ARG A 80 4.63 34.53 6.34
C ARG A 80 3.31 35.22 6.64
#